data_AF-A0A2E7UVA2-F1
#
_entry.id   AF-A0A2E7UVA2-F1
#
_cell.length_a   1.000
_cell.length_b   1.000
_cell.length_c   1.000
_cell.angle_alpha   90.00
_cell.angle_beta   90.00
_cell.angle_gamma   90.00
#
_symmetry.space_group_name_H-M   'P 1'
#
loop_
_entity.id
_entity.type
_entity.pdbx_description
1 polymer ?
#
loop_
_entity_poly.entity_id
_entity_poly.type
_entity_poly.pdbx_seq_one_letter_code
_entity_poly.pdbx_strand_id
1 'polypeptide(L)'
;MRYPASALFCSLFLFGCSSKTGTRNQSRVASEDATGTSGSESTTDSDDPDTASAGDTGEPEVPLDADFVMDSVLLLPSADGFDLTGDGVPNNALAELFENELIGEALGGSPNGYIAQSVQRGELLVMLDFVRLGSYADDSNAGIEMLLGAGEDDSDLFSGDATLQVRCGSLTPDGAAASAFDTVQVVDHALDGAPGEFLFLMPFAIDTTVVLRQSRIEGVLRPDGSGINSGRLGGSVTFGDLREVVRNDPEIGPDFGTLMLAILEGMLDVDQDGDGTPDALSAMFRYTAVSSTIDRDAACVED
;
A
#
# COMPACT_ATOMS: atom_id res chain seq x y z
N MET A 1 -14.30 -35.57 42.67
CA MET A 1 -14.99 -34.49 41.95
C MET A 1 -14.60 -34.62 40.49
N ARG A 2 -15.59 -34.62 39.59
CA ARG A 2 -15.46 -34.98 38.18
C ARG A 2 -15.14 -33.73 37.36
N TYR A 3 -14.16 -33.81 36.47
CA TYR A 3 -13.97 -32.89 35.34
C TYR A 3 -14.86 -33.33 34.16
N PRO A 4 -15.28 -32.39 33.31
CA PRO A 4 -15.27 -32.58 31.86
C PRO A 4 -14.32 -31.53 31.24
N ALA A 5 -13.32 -31.89 30.41
CA ALA A 5 -13.37 -32.51 29.08
C ALA A 5 -13.94 -31.57 28.00
N SER A 6 -13.02 -30.96 27.25
CA SER A 6 -12.97 -30.93 25.78
C SER A 6 -14.22 -30.52 24.99
N ALA A 7 -14.19 -29.34 24.34
CA ALA A 7 -14.73 -29.09 23.00
C ALA A 7 -14.55 -27.61 22.61
N LEU A 8 -13.80 -27.31 21.56
CA LEU A 8 -14.31 -26.61 20.36
C LEU A 8 -13.19 -26.53 19.31
N PHE A 9 -13.23 -27.47 18.36
CA PHE A 9 -12.60 -27.39 17.06
C PHE A 9 -13.68 -27.81 16.06
N CYS A 10 -13.72 -27.12 14.91
CA CYS A 10 -14.42 -27.50 13.67
C CYS A 10 -15.94 -27.21 13.56
N SER A 11 -16.30 -26.23 12.71
CA SER A 11 -17.53 -26.09 11.87
C SER A 11 -17.44 -24.70 11.23
N LEU A 12 -17.37 -24.47 9.91
CA LEU A 12 -18.38 -24.81 8.91
C LEU A 12 -17.82 -24.57 7.49
N PHE A 13 -17.82 -25.61 6.64
CA PHE A 13 -17.89 -25.48 5.18
C PHE A 13 -19.37 -25.47 4.78
N LEU A 14 -19.77 -24.65 3.79
CA LEU A 14 -20.73 -24.95 2.69
C LEU A 14 -21.41 -23.67 2.16
N PHE A 15 -21.10 -23.31 0.91
CA PHE A 15 -21.98 -22.81 -0.18
C PHE A 15 -21.02 -22.42 -1.32
N GLY A 16 -21.18 -22.76 -2.60
CA GLY A 16 -22.19 -23.45 -3.37
C GLY A 16 -21.90 -23.11 -4.84
N CYS A 17 -21.57 -24.11 -5.65
CA CYS A 17 -21.43 -23.95 -7.11
C CYS A 17 -22.73 -23.40 -7.72
N SER A 18 -22.65 -22.36 -8.55
CA SER A 18 -23.64 -22.13 -9.61
C SER A 18 -22.99 -21.49 -10.83
N SER A 19 -23.00 -22.25 -11.91
CA SER A 19 -22.58 -21.91 -13.26
C SER A 19 -23.48 -20.86 -13.91
N LYS A 20 -22.91 -19.92 -14.67
CA LYS A 20 -23.52 -19.49 -15.94
C LYS A 20 -22.49 -18.92 -16.92
N THR A 21 -22.26 -19.72 -17.95
CA THR A 21 -21.73 -19.38 -19.27
C THR A 21 -22.45 -18.19 -19.89
N GLY A 22 -21.70 -17.28 -20.49
CA GLY A 22 -22.21 -16.16 -21.29
C GLY A 22 -21.20 -15.66 -22.32
N THR A 23 -20.89 -16.48 -23.32
CA THR A 23 -20.24 -16.05 -24.57
C THR A 23 -21.08 -14.98 -25.28
N ARG A 24 -20.49 -13.81 -25.56
CA ARG A 24 -20.94 -12.94 -26.65
C ARG A 24 -19.76 -12.43 -27.45
N ASN A 25 -19.65 -13.02 -28.63
CA ASN A 25 -18.85 -12.61 -29.76
C ASN A 25 -19.73 -11.70 -30.62
N GLN A 26 -19.35 -10.44 -30.88
CA GLN A 26 -19.82 -9.70 -32.06
C GLN A 26 -18.74 -8.74 -32.56
N SER A 27 -18.23 -9.07 -33.74
CA SER A 27 -17.49 -8.20 -34.63
C SER A 27 -18.35 -7.03 -35.13
N ARG A 28 -17.74 -5.85 -35.33
CA ARG A 28 -18.15 -4.98 -36.43
C ARG A 28 -16.99 -4.16 -36.97
N VAL A 29 -16.87 -4.26 -38.29
CA VAL A 29 -15.96 -3.56 -39.21
C VAL A 29 -16.62 -2.26 -39.69
N ALA A 30 -15.81 -1.19 -39.82
CA ALA A 30 -15.84 -0.13 -40.85
C ALA A 30 -14.78 0.92 -40.43
N SER A 31 -13.63 1.12 -41.07
CA SER A 31 -13.34 1.61 -42.42
C SER A 31 -14.10 2.87 -42.80
N GLU A 32 -13.44 4.03 -42.71
CA GLU A 32 -13.68 5.17 -43.60
C GLU A 32 -12.37 5.93 -43.86
N ASP A 33 -12.03 5.97 -45.14
CA ASP A 33 -10.98 6.76 -45.76
C ASP A 33 -11.29 8.27 -45.66
N ALA A 34 -10.26 9.09 -45.49
CA ALA A 34 -10.26 10.45 -46.02
C ALA A 34 -8.83 10.91 -46.35
N THR A 35 -8.48 10.74 -47.62
CA THR A 35 -7.35 11.38 -48.30
C THR A 35 -7.64 12.85 -48.64
N GLY A 36 -6.60 13.69 -48.58
CA GLY A 36 -6.52 15.00 -49.24
C GLY A 36 -5.91 16.05 -48.30
N THR A 37 -5.00 16.94 -48.68
CA THR A 37 -4.46 17.33 -49.99
C THR A 37 -3.16 18.11 -49.73
N SER A 38 -2.29 18.10 -50.73
CA SER A 38 -1.04 18.86 -50.90
C SER A 38 -1.10 20.37 -50.60
N GLY A 39 0.02 20.93 -50.14
CA GLY A 39 0.34 22.35 -50.23
C GLY A 39 1.86 22.57 -50.21
N SER A 40 2.39 23.03 -51.35
CA SER A 40 3.81 23.26 -51.66
C SER A 40 4.45 24.46 -50.94
N GLU A 41 5.78 24.33 -50.80
CA GLU A 41 6.86 25.33 -50.99
C GLU A 41 6.76 26.73 -50.36
N SER A 42 7.79 27.10 -49.58
CA SER A 42 8.66 28.24 -49.91
C SER A 42 9.80 28.39 -48.89
N THR A 43 11.01 28.45 -49.43
CA THR A 43 12.29 28.83 -48.80
C THR A 43 12.33 30.29 -48.35
N THR A 44 12.97 30.58 -47.22
CA THR A 44 13.83 31.77 -47.07
C THR A 44 14.87 31.55 -45.97
N ASP A 45 16.13 31.56 -46.41
CA ASP A 45 17.32 31.83 -45.60
C ASP A 45 17.24 33.22 -44.96
N SER A 46 17.66 33.30 -43.70
CA SER A 46 18.29 34.51 -43.15
C SER A 46 19.00 34.17 -41.84
N ASP A 47 20.32 34.13 -41.94
CA ASP A 47 21.30 34.31 -40.85
C ASP A 47 21.01 35.60 -40.06
N ASP A 48 20.95 35.52 -38.72
CA ASP A 48 21.41 36.54 -37.76
C ASP A 48 21.11 36.11 -36.29
N PRO A 49 21.73 36.73 -35.25
CA PRO A 49 22.90 36.24 -34.56
C PRO A 49 22.63 35.77 -33.12
N ASP A 50 23.66 35.20 -32.48
CA ASP A 50 23.72 34.77 -31.08
C ASP A 50 23.06 35.75 -30.08
N THR A 51 21.80 35.50 -29.74
CA THR A 51 21.16 36.04 -28.53
C THR A 51 21.33 35.03 -27.41
N ALA A 52 22.23 35.36 -26.47
CA ALA A 52 22.31 34.71 -25.17
C ALA A 52 20.96 34.83 -24.45
N SER A 53 20.14 33.77 -24.53
CA SER A 53 18.91 33.62 -23.75
C SER A 53 19.28 33.20 -22.33
N ALA A 54 19.78 34.17 -21.55
CA ALA A 54 19.79 34.10 -20.10
C ALA A 54 18.44 34.63 -19.61
N GLY A 55 17.58 33.71 -19.19
CA GLY A 55 16.25 34.05 -18.69
C GLY A 55 15.34 32.84 -18.77
N ASP A 56 15.79 31.72 -18.21
CA ASP A 56 14.84 30.71 -17.71
C ASP A 56 14.07 31.39 -16.57
N THR A 57 13.02 32.12 -16.94
CA THR A 57 12.00 32.57 -16.03
C THR A 57 11.17 31.34 -15.73
N GLY A 58 11.74 30.41 -14.97
CA GLY A 58 11.08 29.19 -14.53
C GLY A 58 9.81 29.60 -13.81
N GLU A 59 8.70 29.57 -14.54
CA GLU A 59 7.40 29.65 -13.92
C GLU A 59 7.35 28.49 -12.93
N PRO A 60 6.94 28.74 -11.67
CA PRO A 60 6.89 27.69 -10.68
C PRO A 60 6.01 26.57 -11.23
N GLU A 61 6.59 25.39 -11.42
CA GLU A 61 5.83 24.21 -11.81
C GLU A 61 4.74 24.00 -10.76
N VAL A 62 3.48 24.05 -11.20
CA VAL A 62 2.35 23.78 -10.33
C VAL A 62 2.37 22.28 -10.04
N PRO A 63 2.43 21.86 -8.76
CA PRO A 63 2.39 20.45 -8.42
C PRO A 63 1.16 19.78 -9.01
N LEU A 64 1.33 18.55 -9.48
CA LEU A 64 0.25 17.66 -9.87
C LEU A 64 -0.51 17.23 -8.63
N ASP A 65 -1.82 17.35 -8.70
CA ASP A 65 -2.74 16.76 -7.73
C ASP A 65 -2.88 15.27 -8.09
N ALA A 66 -2.27 14.40 -7.28
CA ALA A 66 -2.14 12.98 -7.59
C ALA A 66 -2.48 12.14 -6.36
N ASP A 67 -3.70 11.63 -6.37
CA ASP A 67 -4.25 10.79 -5.31
C ASP A 67 -4.44 9.36 -5.80
N PHE A 68 -4.09 8.40 -4.97
CA PHE A 68 -4.31 6.99 -5.26
C PHE A 68 -4.95 6.25 -4.09
N VAL A 69 -5.72 5.22 -4.41
CA VAL A 69 -6.20 4.23 -3.45
C VAL A 69 -5.67 2.85 -3.83
N MET A 70 -5.19 2.10 -2.85
CA MET A 70 -4.70 0.75 -3.07
C MET A 70 -5.87 -0.20 -3.31
N ASP A 71 -5.95 -0.78 -4.50
CA ASP A 71 -7.00 -1.73 -4.92
C ASP A 71 -6.59 -3.19 -4.70
N SER A 72 -5.31 -3.44 -4.46
CA SER A 72 -4.78 -4.75 -4.07
C SER A 72 -3.64 -4.57 -3.08
N VAL A 73 -3.66 -5.37 -2.00
CA VAL A 73 -2.58 -5.48 -1.03
C VAL A 73 -2.36 -6.96 -0.73
N LEU A 74 -1.11 -7.41 -0.85
CA LEU A 74 -0.72 -8.81 -0.63
C LEU A 74 0.57 -8.86 0.17
N LEU A 75 0.56 -9.54 1.32
CA LEU A 75 1.77 -9.92 2.04
C LEU A 75 2.68 -10.73 1.11
N LEU A 76 3.89 -10.22 0.92
CA LEU A 76 4.94 -10.86 0.13
C LEU A 76 5.47 -12.10 0.87
N PRO A 77 6.05 -13.08 0.16
CA PRO A 77 6.84 -14.14 0.79
C PRO A 77 8.03 -13.58 1.58
N SER A 78 8.59 -14.40 2.48
CA SER A 78 9.79 -14.06 3.26
C SER A 78 10.96 -13.58 2.38
N ALA A 79 11.22 -14.28 1.27
CA ALA A 79 12.32 -14.01 0.35
C ALA A 79 12.18 -12.75 -0.53
N ASP A 80 10.98 -12.18 -0.62
CA ASP A 80 10.69 -11.03 -1.50
C ASP A 80 10.64 -9.70 -0.72
N GLY A 81 11.14 -9.67 0.52
CA GLY A 81 11.15 -8.49 1.38
C GLY A 81 12.14 -7.38 0.99
N PHE A 82 12.18 -6.30 1.77
CA PHE A 82 13.31 -5.37 1.73
C PHE A 82 14.41 -5.86 2.67
N ASP A 83 15.66 -5.64 2.28
CA ASP A 83 16.78 -5.71 3.20
C ASP A 83 16.76 -4.43 4.05
N LEU A 84 16.07 -4.51 5.19
CA LEU A 84 15.96 -3.38 6.12
C LEU A 84 17.19 -3.25 7.02
N THR A 85 17.99 -4.30 7.13
CA THR A 85 19.15 -4.39 8.05
C THR A 85 20.46 -4.00 7.36
N GLY A 86 20.49 -4.06 6.02
CA GLY A 86 21.67 -3.79 5.20
C GLY A 86 22.64 -4.97 5.13
N ASP A 87 22.23 -6.18 5.52
CA ASP A 87 23.06 -7.38 5.53
C ASP A 87 23.07 -8.14 4.18
N GLY A 88 22.28 -7.66 3.22
CA GLY A 88 22.10 -8.23 1.89
C GLY A 88 21.02 -9.30 1.80
N VAL A 89 20.28 -9.58 2.88
CA VAL A 89 19.20 -10.57 2.94
C VAL A 89 17.86 -9.84 3.11
N PRO A 90 16.89 -10.04 2.20
CA PRO A 90 15.54 -9.56 2.40
C PRO A 90 14.92 -10.09 3.71
N ASN A 91 14.34 -9.21 4.52
CA ASN A 91 13.65 -9.60 5.75
C ASN A 91 12.15 -9.32 5.62
N ASN A 92 11.32 -10.34 5.78
CA ASN A 92 9.88 -10.21 5.93
C ASN A 92 9.40 -11.22 6.98
N ALA A 93 9.69 -10.88 8.23
CA ALA A 93 9.51 -11.74 9.39
C ALA A 93 8.02 -12.09 9.61
N LEU A 94 7.10 -11.18 9.28
CA LEU A 94 5.66 -11.48 9.30
C LEU A 94 5.29 -12.59 8.31
N ALA A 95 5.87 -12.61 7.11
CA ALA A 95 5.60 -13.69 6.15
C ALA A 95 6.15 -15.03 6.62
N GLU A 96 7.36 -15.05 7.16
CA GLU A 96 7.96 -16.27 7.74
C GLU A 96 7.09 -16.86 8.86
N LEU A 97 6.45 -15.99 9.67
CA LEU A 97 5.47 -16.42 10.68
C LEU A 97 4.30 -17.20 10.06
N PHE A 98 3.73 -16.69 8.97
CA PHE A 98 2.57 -17.30 8.32
C PHE A 98 2.92 -18.47 7.39
N GLU A 99 4.14 -18.52 6.89
CA GLU A 99 4.69 -19.66 6.13
C GLU A 99 4.89 -20.88 7.04
N ASN A 100 5.01 -20.68 8.36
CA ASN A 100 4.98 -21.77 9.32
C ASN A 100 3.58 -22.38 9.46
N GLU A 101 3.43 -23.63 9.01
CA GLU A 101 2.15 -24.36 9.01
C GLU A 101 1.46 -24.37 10.39
N LEU A 102 2.21 -24.52 11.49
CA LEU A 102 1.62 -24.59 12.84
C LEU A 102 1.01 -23.25 13.27
N ILE A 103 1.62 -22.15 12.84
CA ILE A 103 1.23 -20.80 13.25
C ILE A 103 0.14 -20.28 12.32
N GLY A 104 0.30 -20.45 11.01
CA GLY A 104 -0.72 -20.08 10.03
C GLY A 104 -2.06 -20.76 10.30
N GLU A 105 -2.07 -22.04 10.67
CA GLU A 105 -3.29 -22.74 11.08
C GLU A 105 -3.88 -22.19 12.39
N ALA A 106 -3.02 -21.87 13.37
CA ALA A 106 -3.47 -21.35 14.66
C ALA A 106 -4.06 -19.93 14.56
N LEU A 107 -3.54 -19.11 13.64
CA LEU A 107 -4.03 -17.74 13.36
C LEU A 107 -5.27 -17.71 12.44
N GLY A 108 -5.86 -18.87 12.14
CA GLY A 108 -7.18 -18.94 11.52
C GLY A 108 -7.22 -18.85 10.00
N GLY A 109 -6.08 -18.81 9.30
CA GLY A 109 -6.06 -18.90 7.84
C GLY A 109 -4.91 -18.15 7.15
N SER A 110 -5.08 -17.97 5.83
CA SER A 110 -4.11 -17.24 5.01
C SER A 110 -4.20 -15.73 5.29
N PRO A 111 -3.12 -15.05 5.70
CA PRO A 111 -3.13 -13.60 5.96
C PRO A 111 -3.56 -12.81 4.72
N ASN A 112 -3.18 -13.27 3.53
CA ASN A 112 -3.59 -12.67 2.26
C ASN A 112 -5.09 -12.81 2.00
N GLY A 113 -5.72 -13.87 2.51
CA GLY A 113 -7.18 -14.02 2.46
C GLY A 113 -7.90 -12.99 3.32
N TYR A 114 -7.36 -12.67 4.51
CA TYR A 114 -7.90 -11.63 5.39
C TYR A 114 -7.68 -10.23 4.82
N ILE A 115 -6.45 -9.89 4.44
CA ILE A 115 -6.11 -8.59 3.83
C ILE A 115 -6.99 -8.34 2.60
N ALA A 116 -7.10 -9.32 1.69
CA ALA A 116 -7.91 -9.16 0.49
C ALA A 116 -9.39 -8.95 0.80
N GLN A 117 -9.93 -9.62 1.83
CA GLN A 117 -11.32 -9.40 2.25
C GLN A 117 -11.52 -8.01 2.86
N SER A 118 -10.60 -7.55 3.71
CA SER A 118 -10.68 -6.22 4.32
C SER A 118 -10.57 -5.10 3.28
N VAL A 119 -9.69 -5.25 2.28
CA VAL A 119 -9.63 -4.31 1.14
C VAL A 119 -10.95 -4.33 0.36
N GLN A 120 -11.47 -5.51 0.01
CA GLN A 120 -12.72 -5.64 -0.76
C GLN A 120 -13.95 -5.09 -0.05
N ARG A 121 -13.98 -5.13 1.28
CA ARG A 121 -15.07 -4.58 2.09
C ARG A 121 -14.90 -3.09 2.41
N GLY A 122 -13.81 -2.47 1.96
CA GLY A 122 -13.49 -1.09 2.35
C GLY A 122 -13.15 -0.93 3.84
N GLU A 123 -12.90 -2.03 4.55
CA GLU A 123 -12.42 -2.03 5.93
C GLU A 123 -10.95 -1.56 5.99
N LEU A 124 -10.17 -1.92 4.96
CA LEU A 124 -8.80 -1.48 4.76
C LEU A 124 -8.70 -0.67 3.45
N LEU A 125 -8.83 0.64 3.56
CA LEU A 125 -8.63 1.57 2.44
C LEU A 125 -7.35 2.37 2.70
N VAL A 126 -6.26 1.98 2.05
CA VAL A 126 -4.99 2.72 2.14
C VAL A 126 -4.93 3.69 0.97
N MET A 127 -4.79 4.97 1.28
CA MET A 127 -4.72 6.05 0.30
C MET A 127 -3.34 6.70 0.30
N LEU A 128 -2.89 7.11 -0.88
CA LEU A 128 -1.63 7.80 -1.11
C LEU A 128 -1.95 9.19 -1.67
N ASP A 129 -1.60 10.23 -0.92
CA ASP A 129 -1.75 11.64 -1.31
C ASP A 129 -0.36 12.21 -1.66
N PHE A 130 -0.14 12.57 -2.92
CA PHE A 130 1.12 13.17 -3.35
C PHE A 130 1.10 14.69 -3.20
N VAL A 131 1.70 15.18 -2.11
CA VAL A 131 1.68 16.61 -1.76
C VAL A 131 2.63 17.51 -2.58
N ARG A 132 3.60 16.94 -3.30
CA ARG A 132 4.68 17.68 -4.00
C ARG A 132 5.12 17.07 -5.34
N LEU A 133 4.27 16.30 -6.01
CA LEU A 133 4.66 15.66 -7.27
C LEU A 133 4.67 16.67 -8.43
N GLY A 134 5.83 16.94 -9.01
CA GLY A 134 5.99 17.75 -10.22
C GLY A 134 5.75 16.96 -11.51
N SER A 135 6.10 15.67 -11.54
CA SER A 135 6.00 14.84 -12.75
C SER A 135 5.87 13.35 -12.45
N TYR A 136 5.03 12.65 -13.23
CA TYR A 136 4.93 11.19 -13.20
C TYR A 136 6.13 10.48 -13.83
N ALA A 137 6.98 11.20 -14.57
CA ALA A 137 8.14 10.62 -15.26
C ALA A 137 9.42 10.78 -14.44
N ASP A 138 9.71 12.00 -14.02
CA ASP A 138 10.97 12.36 -13.36
C ASP A 138 10.73 13.45 -12.31
N ASP A 139 10.89 13.10 -11.04
CA ASP A 139 10.80 14.00 -9.89
C ASP A 139 11.82 13.58 -8.83
N SER A 140 12.53 14.54 -8.26
CA SER A 140 13.56 14.26 -7.24
C SER A 140 13.09 14.48 -5.81
N ASN A 141 11.92 15.07 -5.60
CA ASN A 141 11.47 15.55 -4.31
C ASN A 141 9.94 15.50 -4.12
N ALA A 142 9.30 14.46 -4.66
CA ALA A 142 7.92 14.18 -4.35
C ALA A 142 7.75 13.86 -2.86
N GLY A 143 6.59 14.16 -2.29
CA GLY A 143 6.20 13.70 -0.96
C GLY A 143 4.93 12.87 -1.07
N ILE A 144 4.82 11.82 -0.25
CA ILE A 144 3.63 10.98 -0.18
C ILE A 144 3.13 10.98 1.26
N GLU A 145 1.90 11.41 1.47
CA GLU A 145 1.18 11.20 2.71
C GLU A 145 0.36 9.91 2.61
N MET A 146 0.40 9.10 3.67
CA MET A 146 -0.35 7.86 3.75
C MET A 146 -1.54 8.04 4.69
N LEU A 147 -2.72 7.75 4.18
CA LEU A 147 -3.99 7.96 4.87
C LEU A 147 -4.78 6.66 4.91
N LEU A 148 -5.62 6.53 5.94
CA LEU A 148 -6.65 5.48 5.98
C LEU A 148 -7.97 6.11 5.56
N GLY A 149 -8.65 5.46 4.62
CA GLY A 149 -9.92 5.90 4.08
C GLY A 149 -11.12 5.27 4.76
N ALA A 150 -12.28 5.91 4.59
CA ALA A 150 -13.58 5.33 4.85
C ALA A 150 -14.36 5.28 3.53
N GLY A 151 -14.94 4.11 3.24
CA GLY A 151 -15.78 3.89 2.07
C GLY A 151 -17.23 3.62 2.47
N GLU A 152 -18.18 3.97 1.61
CA GLU A 152 -19.57 3.53 1.76
C GLU A 152 -19.72 2.11 1.20
N ASP A 153 -20.52 1.26 1.86
CA ASP A 153 -20.71 -0.17 1.51
C ASP A 153 -21.16 -0.45 0.06
N ASP A 154 -21.66 0.56 -0.66
CA ASP A 154 -22.26 0.43 -2.00
C ASP A 154 -21.48 1.14 -3.14
N SER A 155 -20.32 1.77 -2.86
CA SER A 155 -19.55 2.49 -3.88
C SER A 155 -18.44 1.64 -4.50
N ASP A 156 -18.19 1.84 -5.80
CA ASP A 156 -17.03 1.25 -6.48
C ASP A 156 -15.78 2.08 -6.14
N LEU A 157 -15.25 1.84 -4.93
CA LEU A 157 -14.14 2.57 -4.32
C LEU A 157 -12.86 2.56 -5.17
N PHE A 158 -12.72 1.58 -6.06
CA PHE A 158 -11.53 1.35 -6.88
C PHE A 158 -11.75 1.64 -8.37
N SER A 159 -12.82 2.40 -8.70
CA SER A 159 -13.18 2.74 -10.08
C SER A 159 -12.25 3.76 -10.75
N GLY A 160 -11.49 4.53 -9.97
CA GLY A 160 -10.75 5.70 -10.47
C GLY A 160 -11.42 7.03 -10.16
N ASP A 161 -12.75 7.03 -10.09
CA ASP A 161 -13.58 8.24 -10.01
C ASP A 161 -14.16 8.48 -8.61
N ALA A 162 -13.81 7.64 -7.63
CA ALA A 162 -14.32 7.73 -6.29
C ALA A 162 -13.70 8.90 -5.52
N THR A 163 -14.55 9.68 -4.85
CA THR A 163 -14.12 10.63 -3.81
C THR A 163 -14.16 9.93 -2.46
N LEU A 164 -13.01 9.87 -1.80
CA LEU A 164 -12.80 9.12 -0.56
C LEU A 164 -12.61 10.08 0.62
N GLN A 165 -13.20 9.70 1.76
CA GLN A 165 -13.03 10.43 3.02
C GLN A 165 -11.90 9.82 3.84
N VAL A 166 -11.25 10.66 4.64
CA VAL A 166 -10.13 10.25 5.51
C VAL A 166 -10.66 9.85 6.89
N ARG A 167 -10.11 8.78 7.48
CA ARG A 167 -10.35 8.40 8.88
C ARG A 167 -9.51 9.24 9.82
N CYS A 168 -10.12 9.70 10.91
CA CYS A 168 -9.48 10.56 11.91
C CYS A 168 -8.26 9.87 12.55
N GLY A 169 -8.27 8.55 12.74
CA GLY A 169 -7.15 7.78 13.28
C GLY A 169 -5.86 7.83 12.45
N SER A 170 -5.94 8.22 11.17
CA SER A 170 -4.77 8.39 10.30
C SER A 170 -4.18 9.81 10.29
N LEU A 171 -4.78 10.72 11.07
CA LEU A 171 -4.37 12.12 11.15
C LEU A 171 -3.78 12.46 12.52
N THR A 172 -2.85 13.40 12.52
CA THR A 172 -2.37 14.08 13.73
C THR A 172 -3.45 15.03 14.28
N PRO A 173 -3.33 15.50 15.53
CA PRO A 173 -4.27 16.48 16.09
C PRO A 173 -4.37 17.80 15.30
N ASP A 174 -3.35 18.12 14.51
CA ASP A 174 -3.32 19.32 13.66
C ASP A 174 -3.89 19.08 12.25
N GLY A 175 -4.34 17.85 11.96
CA GLY A 175 -4.94 17.46 10.68
C GLY A 175 -3.95 17.01 9.60
N ALA A 176 -2.64 17.01 9.87
CA ALA A 176 -1.64 16.43 8.97
C ALA A 176 -1.69 14.89 9.01
N ALA A 177 -1.26 14.20 7.95
CA ALA A 177 -1.15 12.75 7.97
C ALA A 177 -0.19 12.29 9.08
N ALA A 178 -0.57 11.25 9.82
CA ALA A 178 0.30 10.63 10.83
C ALA A 178 1.41 9.76 10.20
N SER A 179 1.39 9.58 8.89
CA SER A 179 2.23 8.67 8.13
C SER A 179 2.62 9.30 6.80
N ALA A 180 3.91 9.30 6.48
CA ALA A 180 4.41 9.96 5.28
C ALA A 180 5.78 9.43 4.84
N PHE A 181 6.07 9.69 3.56
CA PHE A 181 7.40 9.67 2.94
C PHE A 181 7.72 11.09 2.47
N ASP A 182 8.57 11.79 3.21
CA ASP A 182 8.87 13.20 2.95
C ASP A 182 9.64 13.43 1.64
N THR A 183 10.43 12.44 1.23
CA THR A 183 11.25 12.51 0.02
C THR A 183 11.13 11.21 -0.73
N VAL A 184 10.51 11.29 -1.90
CA VAL A 184 10.31 10.20 -2.84
C VAL A 184 10.86 10.63 -4.20
N GLN A 185 11.59 9.73 -4.82
CA GLN A 185 12.13 9.93 -6.17
C GLN A 185 11.26 9.19 -7.17
N VAL A 186 11.01 9.83 -8.30
CA VAL A 186 10.44 9.26 -9.51
C VAL A 186 11.51 9.36 -10.60
N VAL A 187 11.92 8.24 -11.19
CA VAL A 187 12.87 8.21 -12.30
C VAL A 187 12.37 7.23 -13.34
N ASP A 188 12.17 7.68 -14.58
CA ASP A 188 11.57 6.86 -15.64
C ASP A 188 10.26 6.18 -15.18
N HIS A 189 9.40 6.92 -14.46
CA HIS A 189 8.17 6.45 -13.81
C HIS A 189 8.34 5.47 -12.63
N ALA A 190 9.56 5.07 -12.29
CA ALA A 190 9.83 4.24 -11.11
C ALA A 190 9.85 5.11 -9.86
N LEU A 191 9.01 4.76 -8.90
CA LEU A 191 8.87 5.38 -7.59
C LEU A 191 9.80 4.67 -6.59
N ASP A 192 10.59 5.42 -5.82
CA ASP A 192 11.36 4.92 -4.67
C ASP A 192 11.39 5.96 -3.55
N GLY A 193 10.91 5.57 -2.38
CA GLY A 193 10.79 6.43 -1.20
C GLY A 193 11.26 5.71 0.06
N ALA A 194 12.23 6.29 0.75
CA ALA A 194 12.70 5.85 2.06
C ALA A 194 13.54 6.96 2.74
N PRO A 195 13.63 6.96 4.08
CA PRO A 195 12.78 6.23 5.02
C PRO A 195 11.40 6.90 5.16
N GLY A 196 10.40 6.15 5.61
CA GLY A 196 9.09 6.68 5.99
C GLY A 196 8.47 5.95 7.18
N GLU A 197 7.25 6.33 7.52
CA GLU A 197 6.42 5.65 8.52
C GLU A 197 5.01 5.47 7.96
N PHE A 198 4.40 4.31 8.20
CA PHE A 198 2.99 4.11 7.85
C PHE A 198 2.20 3.25 8.82
N LEU A 199 0.94 3.64 9.02
CA LEU A 199 -0.03 2.88 9.78
C LEU A 199 -0.47 1.64 9.01
N PHE A 200 -0.41 0.49 9.67
CA PHE A 200 -0.75 -0.82 9.12
C PHE A 200 -1.70 -1.55 10.07
N LEU A 201 -2.79 -2.09 9.51
CA LEU A 201 -3.73 -2.93 10.25
C LEU A 201 -3.15 -4.35 10.38
N MET A 202 -2.96 -4.81 11.61
CA MET A 202 -2.41 -6.13 11.89
C MET A 202 -3.42 -7.22 11.49
N PRO A 203 -3.09 -8.13 10.56
CA PRO A 203 -4.07 -9.05 9.97
C PRO A 203 -4.58 -10.13 10.93
N PHE A 204 -3.97 -10.26 12.11
CA PHE A 204 -4.33 -11.23 13.14
C PHE A 204 -4.87 -10.60 14.43
N ALA A 205 -4.99 -9.26 14.46
CA ALA A 205 -5.53 -8.51 15.59
C ALA A 205 -6.67 -7.63 15.06
N ILE A 206 -7.90 -7.87 15.51
CA ILE A 206 -9.05 -7.11 15.01
C ILE A 206 -8.89 -5.65 15.44
N ASP A 207 -9.12 -4.74 14.49
CA ASP A 207 -9.09 -3.29 14.68
C ASP A 207 -7.79 -2.73 15.27
N THR A 208 -6.67 -3.47 15.16
CA THR A 208 -5.40 -3.01 15.72
C THR A 208 -4.44 -2.51 14.65
N THR A 209 -4.18 -1.21 14.69
CA THR A 209 -3.17 -0.56 13.85
C THR A 209 -1.82 -0.46 14.56
N VAL A 210 -0.76 -0.78 13.84
CA VAL A 210 0.63 -0.51 14.25
C VAL A 210 1.26 0.50 13.31
N VAL A 211 2.25 1.24 13.78
CA VAL A 211 3.10 2.07 12.91
C VAL A 211 4.30 1.24 12.49
N LEU A 212 4.44 1.01 11.18
CA LEU A 212 5.65 0.47 10.58
C LEU A 212 6.65 1.62 10.38
N ARG A 213 7.80 1.49 11.03
CA ARG A 213 8.94 2.41 10.98
C ARG A 213 9.99 1.93 9.99
N GLN A 214 10.97 2.79 9.70
CA GLN A 214 12.02 2.52 8.71
C GLN A 214 11.43 2.03 7.38
N SER A 215 10.28 2.57 7.03
CA SER A 215 9.49 2.05 5.93
C SER A 215 10.10 2.48 4.60
N ARG A 216 9.83 1.66 3.59
CA ARG A 216 10.17 1.93 2.20
C ARG A 216 8.94 1.70 1.33
N ILE A 217 8.81 2.51 0.30
CA ILE A 217 7.81 2.38 -0.76
C ILE A 217 8.51 2.39 -2.11
N GLU A 218 8.14 1.44 -2.96
CA GLU A 218 8.56 1.35 -4.36
C GLU A 218 7.32 1.19 -5.24
N GLY A 219 7.41 1.60 -6.49
CA GLY A 219 6.31 1.40 -7.44
C GLY A 219 6.65 1.79 -8.86
N VAL A 220 5.69 1.59 -9.76
CA VAL A 220 5.77 2.07 -11.14
C VAL A 220 4.50 2.86 -11.42
N LEU A 221 4.65 4.19 -11.49
CA LEU A 221 3.59 5.11 -11.86
C LEU A 221 3.22 4.88 -13.33
N ARG A 222 1.94 4.96 -13.65
CA ARG A 222 1.52 4.98 -15.05
C ARG A 222 1.85 6.36 -15.64
N PRO A 223 2.31 6.45 -16.91
CA PRO A 223 2.65 7.72 -17.54
C PRO A 223 1.50 8.73 -17.62
N ASP A 224 0.26 8.23 -17.58
CA ASP A 224 -0.96 9.02 -17.61
C ASP A 224 -1.52 9.37 -16.22
N GLY A 225 -0.82 8.98 -15.14
CA GLY A 225 -1.26 9.20 -13.77
C GLY A 225 -2.43 8.31 -13.33
N SER A 226 -2.89 7.36 -14.15
CA SER A 226 -4.10 6.57 -13.83
C SER A 226 -3.91 5.52 -12.72
N GLY A 227 -2.69 5.31 -12.23
CA GLY A 227 -2.44 4.36 -11.15
C GLY A 227 -0.98 3.93 -10.99
N ILE A 228 -0.79 2.92 -10.13
CA ILE A 228 0.47 2.24 -9.82
C ILE A 228 0.32 0.74 -10.09
N ASN A 229 1.13 0.20 -11.00
CA ASN A 229 0.96 -1.17 -11.53
C ASN A 229 1.69 -2.27 -10.75
N SER A 230 2.71 -1.91 -9.98
CA SER A 230 3.60 -2.89 -9.34
C SER A 230 4.33 -2.25 -8.17
N GLY A 231 3.57 -1.97 -7.10
CA GLY A 231 4.08 -1.37 -5.89
C GLY A 231 4.61 -2.40 -4.88
N ARG A 232 5.57 -1.98 -4.07
CA ARG A 232 5.99 -2.66 -2.85
C ARG A 232 6.04 -1.65 -1.72
N LEU A 233 5.55 -2.02 -0.55
CA LEU A 233 5.65 -1.19 0.64
C LEU A 233 5.92 -2.07 1.84
N GLY A 234 6.62 -1.54 2.82
CA GLY A 234 6.79 -2.23 4.08
C GLY A 234 7.81 -1.56 4.98
N GLY A 235 7.97 -2.11 6.16
CA GLY A 235 8.78 -1.54 7.22
C GLY A 235 8.87 -2.49 8.40
N SER A 236 9.25 -1.97 9.57
CA SER A 236 9.40 -2.74 10.79
C SER A 236 8.57 -2.17 11.94
N VAL A 237 7.96 -3.05 12.73
CA VAL A 237 7.28 -2.70 13.98
C VAL A 237 8.15 -3.17 15.14
N THR A 238 8.34 -2.33 16.15
CA THR A 238 9.16 -2.74 17.30
C THR A 238 8.45 -3.84 18.09
N PHE A 239 9.20 -4.74 18.72
CA PHE A 239 8.61 -5.73 19.62
C PHE A 239 7.90 -5.09 20.81
N GLY A 240 8.32 -3.89 21.23
CA GLY A 240 7.62 -3.13 22.25
C GLY A 240 6.17 -2.84 21.85
N ASP A 241 6.00 -2.24 20.68
CA ASP A 241 4.70 -1.89 20.11
C ASP A 241 3.86 -3.15 19.86
N LEU A 242 4.47 -4.20 19.29
CA LEU A 242 3.79 -5.46 19.03
C LEU A 242 3.33 -6.15 20.32
N ARG A 243 4.15 -6.16 21.37
CA ARG A 243 3.77 -6.71 22.68
C ARG A 243 2.62 -5.94 23.31
N GLU A 244 2.60 -4.62 23.16
CA GLU A 244 1.52 -3.78 23.66
C GLU A 244 0.21 -4.11 22.96
N VAL A 245 0.21 -4.19 21.63
CA VAL A 245 -0.92 -4.62 20.79
C VAL A 245 -1.45 -5.98 21.25
N VAL A 246 -0.58 -6.99 21.28
CA VAL A 246 -0.96 -8.37 21.57
C VAL A 246 -1.51 -8.55 22.99
N ARG A 247 -1.05 -7.76 23.95
CA ARG A 247 -1.53 -7.81 25.34
C ARG A 247 -2.86 -7.09 25.54
N ASN A 248 -3.13 -6.07 24.75
CA ASN A 248 -4.32 -5.23 24.87
C ASN A 248 -5.46 -5.69 23.96
N ASP A 249 -5.18 -6.55 22.98
CA ASP A 249 -6.20 -7.15 22.13
C ASP A 249 -7.10 -8.11 22.95
N PRO A 250 -8.40 -7.80 23.10
CA PRO A 250 -9.33 -8.61 23.89
C PRO A 250 -9.67 -9.96 23.25
N GLU A 251 -9.40 -10.15 21.96
CA GLU A 251 -9.72 -11.36 21.21
C GLU A 251 -8.59 -12.37 21.17
N ILE A 252 -7.34 -11.91 21.09
CA ILE A 252 -6.15 -12.77 21.08
C ILE A 252 -6.02 -13.49 22.44
N GLY A 253 -6.34 -12.81 23.54
CA GLY A 253 -6.24 -13.36 24.89
C GLY A 253 -4.78 -13.54 25.37
N PRO A 254 -4.53 -13.46 26.69
CA PRO A 254 -3.18 -13.31 27.22
C PRO A 254 -2.28 -14.54 27.01
N ASP A 255 -2.85 -15.75 27.03
CA ASP A 255 -2.09 -16.99 26.91
C ASP A 255 -1.60 -17.22 25.47
N PHE A 256 -2.47 -16.96 24.48
CA PHE A 256 -2.12 -17.09 23.07
C PHE A 256 -1.17 -15.97 22.64
N GLY A 257 -1.39 -14.74 23.11
CA GLY A 257 -0.47 -13.64 22.89
C GLY A 257 0.95 -13.92 23.43
N THR A 258 1.05 -14.52 24.62
CA THR A 258 2.34 -14.95 25.19
C THR A 258 3.03 -16.02 24.33
N LEU A 259 2.27 -17.00 23.84
CA LEU A 259 2.79 -18.05 22.97
C LEU A 259 3.28 -17.47 21.63
N MET A 260 2.49 -16.59 21.01
CA MET A 260 2.85 -15.93 19.75
C MET A 260 4.14 -15.13 19.89
N LEU A 261 4.24 -14.30 20.93
CA LEU A 261 5.46 -13.52 21.22
C LEU A 261 6.69 -14.43 21.44
N ALA A 262 6.53 -15.54 22.18
CA ALA A 262 7.62 -16.48 22.39
C ALA A 262 8.08 -17.18 21.10
N ILE A 263 7.15 -17.44 20.17
CA ILE A 263 7.48 -17.99 18.86
C ILE A 263 8.20 -16.95 18.00
N LEU A 264 7.69 -15.72 17.97
CA LEU A 264 8.31 -14.60 17.24
C LEU A 264 9.76 -14.37 17.69
N GLU A 265 10.01 -14.38 19.00
CA GLU A 265 11.36 -14.23 19.57
C GLU A 265 12.30 -15.41 19.29
N GLY A 266 11.76 -16.62 19.10
CA GLY A 266 12.54 -17.84 18.95
C GLY A 266 12.75 -18.29 17.50
N MET A 267 11.95 -17.80 16.56
CA MET A 267 11.93 -18.28 15.17
C MET A 267 12.40 -17.27 14.14
N LEU A 268 12.12 -15.97 14.36
CA LEU A 268 12.36 -14.96 13.34
C LEU A 268 13.71 -14.31 13.56
N ASP A 269 14.39 -13.93 12.46
CA ASP A 269 15.55 -13.04 12.53
C ASP A 269 15.06 -11.61 12.75
N VAL A 270 14.67 -11.35 14.00
CA VAL A 270 14.07 -10.10 14.47
C VAL A 270 15.08 -9.17 15.12
N ASP A 271 16.37 -9.47 14.95
CA ASP A 271 17.51 -8.65 15.37
C ASP A 271 17.92 -7.76 14.17
N GLN A 272 17.28 -6.60 14.02
CA GLN A 272 17.52 -5.73 12.88
C GLN A 272 18.86 -4.99 12.94
N ASP A 273 19.44 -4.81 14.13
CA ASP A 273 20.70 -4.08 14.31
C ASP A 273 21.92 -4.97 14.60
N GLY A 274 21.70 -6.29 14.71
CA GLY A 274 22.75 -7.30 14.89
C GLY A 274 23.32 -7.34 16.31
N ASP A 275 22.62 -6.81 17.31
CA ASP A 275 23.06 -6.80 18.70
C ASP A 275 22.81 -8.13 19.45
N GLY A 276 22.11 -9.06 18.81
CA GLY A 276 21.71 -10.37 19.32
C GLY A 276 20.38 -10.36 20.07
N THR A 277 19.62 -9.25 20.04
CA THR A 277 18.34 -9.08 20.71
C THR A 277 17.23 -8.88 19.68
N PRO A 278 16.13 -9.64 19.77
CA PRO A 278 14.91 -9.32 19.03
C PRO A 278 14.42 -7.88 19.31
N ASP A 279 14.43 -7.02 18.29
CA ASP A 279 14.06 -5.61 18.41
C ASP A 279 12.87 -5.22 17.52
N ALA A 280 12.73 -5.79 16.32
CA ALA A 280 11.65 -5.44 15.40
C ALA A 280 11.20 -6.57 14.46
N LEU A 281 9.91 -6.59 14.15
CA LEU A 281 9.26 -7.46 13.17
C LEU A 281 9.06 -6.72 11.86
N SER A 282 9.58 -7.23 10.74
CA SER A 282 9.33 -6.65 9.43
C SER A 282 8.09 -7.22 8.74
N ALA A 283 7.39 -6.37 7.97
CA ALA A 283 6.24 -6.75 7.17
C ALA A 283 6.31 -6.08 5.80
N MET A 284 6.13 -6.87 4.73
CA MET A 284 6.28 -6.40 3.35
C MET A 284 5.10 -6.80 2.49
N PHE A 285 4.58 -5.83 1.74
CA PHE A 285 3.39 -5.98 0.92
C PHE A 285 3.68 -5.59 -0.52
N ARG A 286 3.06 -6.33 -1.43
CA ARG A 286 2.86 -5.91 -2.81
C ARG A 286 1.55 -5.16 -2.89
N TYR A 287 1.51 -4.11 -3.69
CA TYR A 287 0.27 -3.39 -3.93
C TYR A 287 0.11 -2.98 -5.39
N THR A 288 -1.14 -2.75 -5.77
CA THR A 288 -1.50 -1.94 -6.92
C THR A 288 -2.37 -0.79 -6.41
N ALA A 289 -2.42 0.30 -7.17
CA ALA A 289 -3.26 1.43 -6.84
C ALA A 289 -3.88 2.03 -8.10
N VAL A 290 -5.06 2.61 -7.93
CA VAL A 290 -5.78 3.36 -8.97
C VAL A 290 -5.89 4.81 -8.54
N SER A 291 -6.02 5.72 -9.50
CA SER A 291 -6.31 7.13 -9.20
C SER A 291 -7.57 7.25 -8.33
N SER A 292 -7.65 8.26 -7.49
CA SER A 292 -8.87 8.61 -6.76
C SER A 292 -8.93 10.12 -6.54
N THR A 293 -9.91 10.59 -5.78
CA THR A 293 -9.90 11.94 -5.20
C THR A 293 -10.00 11.81 -3.69
N ILE A 294 -9.10 12.43 -2.93
CA ILE A 294 -9.14 12.43 -1.47
C ILE A 294 -9.73 13.76 -1.00
N ASP A 295 -10.90 13.72 -0.36
CA ASP A 295 -11.53 14.93 0.18
C ASP A 295 -10.93 15.29 1.55
N ARG A 296 -9.86 16.08 1.53
CA ARG A 296 -9.18 16.56 2.75
C ARG A 296 -9.91 17.72 3.44
N ASP A 297 -10.85 18.36 2.75
CA ASP A 297 -11.62 19.48 3.28
C ASP A 297 -12.86 19.00 4.07
N ALA A 298 -13.35 17.79 3.77
CA ALA A 298 -14.37 17.14 4.57
C ALA A 298 -13.90 16.85 6.00
N ALA A 299 -14.85 16.82 6.93
CA ALA A 299 -14.58 16.32 8.27
C ALA A 299 -14.16 14.83 8.17
N CYS A 300 -13.09 14.46 8.86
CA CYS A 300 -12.66 13.07 8.92
C CYS A 300 -13.74 12.19 9.58
N VAL A 301 -13.72 10.90 9.24
CA VAL A 301 -14.63 9.89 9.78
C VAL A 301 -13.99 9.26 11.02
N GLU A 302 -14.72 9.24 12.13
CA GLU A 302 -14.29 8.54 13.35
C GLU A 302 -14.32 7.02 13.14
N ASP A 303 -13.42 6.29 13.82
CA ASP A 303 -13.31 4.83 13.74
C ASP A 303 -14.48 4.06 14.38
#